data_AF-A0A242NYL7-F1
#
_entry.id   AF-A0A242NYL7-F1
#
_cell.length_a   1.000
_cell.length_b   1.000
_cell.length_c   1.000
_cell.angle_alpha   90.00
_cell.angle_beta   90.00
_cell.angle_gamma   90.00
#
_symmetry.space_group_name_H-M   'P 1'
#
loop_
_entity.id
_entity.type
_entity.pdbx_description
1 polymer ?
#
loop_
_entity_poly.entity_id
_entity_poly.type
_entity_poly.pdbx_seq_one_letter_code
_entity_poly.pdbx_strand_id
1 'polypeptide(L)'
;MSVTAELRKLFEFELYNYLKENIIYSPNIKCLKTEISIKKTKINQASGRIGFRFLNNAQGYCLSTSVDSPELIVFFNKINPPYRSNNPEGVVYAMNTSMEIGFKSFAPNLGGTVDLPRNEEERKKTCEWIFTKVRDIYLPRAINLIELKPETIKDIILFPNYYAYPFLTILYLSKKHNRFLTDKEMELIFSKRKRILGNKLFDKKLLEIYL
;
A
#
# COMPACT_ATOMS: atom_id res chain seq x y z
N MET A 1 -30.02 -14.52 -12.49
CA MET A 1 -28.63 -14.28 -12.06
C MET A 1 -28.27 -15.38 -11.06
N SER A 2 -27.00 -15.79 -10.93
CA SER A 2 -26.65 -16.79 -9.90
C SER A 2 -26.77 -16.18 -8.50
N VAL A 3 -27.14 -16.99 -7.50
CA VAL A 3 -27.28 -16.55 -6.08
C VAL A 3 -26.02 -15.80 -5.60
N THR A 4 -24.83 -16.25 -6.02
CA THR A 4 -23.55 -15.58 -5.73
C THR A 4 -23.46 -14.17 -6.30
N ALA A 5 -23.98 -13.92 -7.51
CA ALA A 5 -23.92 -12.60 -8.14
C ALA A 5 -24.82 -11.57 -7.43
N GLU A 6 -25.97 -12.02 -6.92
CA GLU A 6 -26.89 -11.20 -6.14
C GLU A 6 -26.32 -10.87 -4.76
N LEU A 7 -25.80 -11.87 -4.05
CA LEU A 7 -25.10 -11.68 -2.77
C LEU A 7 -23.91 -10.73 -2.91
N ARG A 8 -23.11 -10.90 -3.97
CA ARG A 8 -21.99 -10.01 -4.28
C ARG A 8 -22.43 -8.57 -4.48
N LYS A 9 -23.45 -8.33 -5.32
CA LYS A 9 -23.93 -6.97 -5.61
C LYS A 9 -24.47 -6.29 -4.35
N LEU A 10 -25.19 -7.04 -3.51
CA LEU A 10 -25.71 -6.53 -2.24
C LEU A 10 -24.58 -6.16 -1.29
N PHE A 11 -23.59 -7.05 -1.11
CA PHE A 11 -22.45 -6.78 -0.27
C PHE A 11 -21.58 -5.62 -0.76
N GLU A 12 -21.27 -5.53 -2.06
CA GLU A 12 -20.49 -4.40 -2.61
C GLU A 12 -21.21 -3.06 -2.40
N PHE A 13 -22.54 -3.04 -2.46
CA PHE A 13 -23.33 -1.85 -2.15
C PHE A 13 -23.27 -1.46 -0.67
N GLU A 14 -23.46 -2.42 0.24
CA GLU A 14 -23.38 -2.19 1.69
C GLU A 14 -21.97 -1.76 2.11
N LEU A 15 -20.93 -2.41 1.58
CA LEU A 15 -19.54 -2.04 1.83
C LEU A 15 -19.24 -0.60 1.37
N TYR A 16 -19.69 -0.23 0.18
CA TYR A 16 -19.51 1.14 -0.33
C TYR A 16 -20.14 2.18 0.61
N ASN A 17 -21.39 1.97 1.04
CA ASN A 17 -22.07 2.91 1.94
C ASN A 17 -21.36 2.98 3.29
N TYR A 18 -20.99 1.82 3.86
CA TYR A 18 -20.28 1.75 5.13
C TYR A 18 -18.95 2.50 5.07
N LEU A 19 -18.14 2.27 4.03
CA LEU A 19 -16.86 2.97 3.85
C LEU A 19 -17.06 4.47 3.64
N LYS A 20 -18.07 4.88 2.87
CA LYS A 20 -18.38 6.29 2.62
C LYS A 20 -18.78 7.03 3.90
N GLU A 21 -19.54 6.39 4.78
CA GLU A 21 -19.99 6.98 6.05
C GLU A 21 -18.87 7.06 7.09
N ASN A 22 -17.96 6.08 7.11
CA ASN A 22 -16.97 5.95 8.17
C ASN A 22 -15.56 6.48 7.81
N ILE A 23 -15.20 6.58 6.53
CA ILE A 23 -13.90 7.13 6.10
C ILE A 23 -14.03 8.65 5.90
N ILE A 24 -13.88 9.41 6.99
CA ILE A 24 -13.82 10.88 6.98
C ILE A 24 -12.40 11.31 7.35
N TYR A 25 -11.44 11.06 6.46
CA TYR A 25 -10.02 11.35 6.74
C TYR A 25 -9.55 12.67 6.11
N SER A 26 -10.07 13.06 4.94
CA SER A 26 -9.67 14.28 4.23
C SER A 26 -10.52 14.51 2.97
N PRO A 27 -10.75 15.77 2.52
CA PRO A 27 -11.50 16.06 1.29
C PRO A 27 -10.91 15.45 0.00
N ASN A 28 -9.65 15.04 -0.02
CA ASN A 28 -9.02 14.40 -1.17
C ASN A 28 -9.24 12.87 -1.22
N ILE A 29 -9.87 12.27 -0.21
CA ILE A 29 -10.20 10.84 -0.18
C ILE A 29 -11.65 10.66 -0.64
N LYS A 30 -11.87 9.81 -1.64
CA LYS A 30 -13.18 9.51 -2.21
C LYS A 30 -13.43 8.01 -2.23
N CYS A 31 -14.49 7.58 -1.55
CA CYS A 31 -15.01 6.22 -1.69
C CYS A 31 -15.75 6.06 -3.03
N LEU A 32 -15.40 5.02 -3.77
CA LEU A 32 -16.04 4.54 -5.00
C LEU A 32 -16.56 3.12 -4.75
N LYS A 33 -17.39 2.59 -5.66
CA LYS A 33 -18.07 1.29 -5.46
C LYS A 33 -17.12 0.13 -5.11
N THR A 34 -15.94 0.10 -5.73
CA THR A 34 -14.98 -1.00 -5.59
C THR A 34 -13.61 -0.54 -5.10
N GLU A 35 -13.46 0.75 -4.77
CA GLU A 35 -12.16 1.29 -4.35
C GLU A 35 -12.29 2.56 -3.53
N ILE A 36 -11.24 2.88 -2.78
CA ILE A 36 -11.02 4.18 -2.16
C ILE A 36 -9.94 4.88 -3.00
N SER A 37 -10.27 6.05 -3.54
CA SER A 37 -9.36 6.89 -4.32
C SER A 37 -8.81 8.01 -3.46
N ILE A 38 -7.49 8.18 -3.45
CA ILE A 38 -6.79 9.29 -2.81
C ILE A 38 -6.30 10.21 -3.93
N LYS A 39 -6.97 11.35 -4.09
CA LYS A 39 -6.75 12.26 -5.20
C LYS A 39 -5.54 13.16 -4.95
N LYS A 40 -4.87 13.49 -6.06
CA LYS A 40 -3.92 14.60 -6.11
C LYS A 40 -4.57 15.91 -5.68
N THR A 41 -3.78 16.78 -5.05
CA THR A 41 -4.15 18.14 -4.67
C THR A 41 -3.31 19.15 -5.45
N LYS A 42 -3.59 20.45 -5.28
CA LYS A 42 -2.76 21.50 -5.88
C LYS A 42 -1.33 21.50 -5.34
N ILE A 43 -1.15 21.07 -4.09
CA ILE A 43 0.13 21.11 -3.36
C ILE A 43 0.86 19.76 -3.48
N ASN A 44 0.13 18.66 -3.65
CA ASN A 44 0.68 17.32 -3.75
C ASN A 44 0.13 16.60 -4.99
N GLN A 45 1.00 16.34 -5.97
CA GLN A 45 0.61 15.66 -7.20
C GLN A 45 0.58 14.14 -7.08
N ALA A 46 1.01 13.57 -5.95
CA ALA A 46 0.89 12.15 -5.68
C ALA A 46 -0.57 11.74 -5.52
N SER A 47 -0.86 10.49 -5.87
CA SER A 47 -2.20 9.92 -5.77
C SER A 47 -2.14 8.44 -5.41
N GLY A 48 -3.25 7.91 -4.91
CA GLY A 48 -3.31 6.50 -4.53
C GLY A 48 -4.68 5.89 -4.70
N ARG A 49 -4.73 4.57 -4.61
CA ARG A 49 -5.97 3.80 -4.65
C ARG A 49 -5.87 2.57 -3.76
N ILE A 50 -6.98 2.21 -3.12
CA ILE A 50 -7.18 0.96 -2.39
C ILE A 50 -8.37 0.26 -3.05
N GLY A 51 -8.14 -0.78 -3.82
CA GLY A 51 -9.18 -1.51 -4.55
C GLY A 51 -9.54 -2.83 -3.87
N PHE A 52 -10.83 -3.14 -3.85
CA PHE A 52 -11.39 -4.41 -3.39
C PHE A 52 -11.73 -5.27 -4.61
N ARG A 53 -11.15 -6.47 -4.69
CA ARG A 53 -11.33 -7.38 -5.83
C ARG A 53 -11.92 -8.70 -5.36
N PHE A 54 -13.06 -9.06 -5.95
CA PHE A 54 -13.64 -10.38 -5.78
C PHE A 54 -12.89 -11.43 -6.61
N LEU A 55 -12.52 -12.54 -6.00
CA LEU A 55 -11.85 -13.68 -6.62
C LEU A 55 -12.84 -14.84 -6.72
N ASN A 56 -13.29 -15.15 -7.94
CA ASN A 56 -14.31 -16.20 -8.18
C ASN A 56 -13.89 -17.58 -7.64
N ASN A 57 -12.61 -17.95 -7.78
CA ASN A 57 -12.14 -19.27 -7.33
C ASN A 57 -12.10 -19.39 -5.80
N ALA A 58 -11.90 -18.28 -5.09
CA ALA A 58 -11.86 -18.25 -3.63
C ALA A 58 -13.22 -17.86 -3.01
N GLN A 59 -14.18 -17.42 -3.83
CA GLN A 59 -15.47 -16.88 -3.37
C GLN A 59 -15.31 -15.79 -2.30
N GLY A 60 -14.28 -14.95 -2.44
CA GLY A 60 -13.91 -13.95 -1.45
C GLY A 60 -13.15 -12.76 -2.04
N TYR A 61 -12.88 -11.76 -1.21
CA TYR A 61 -12.26 -10.50 -1.58
C TYR A 61 -10.80 -10.44 -1.16
N CYS A 62 -9.97 -9.88 -2.03
CA CYS A 62 -8.66 -9.36 -1.67
C CYS A 62 -8.61 -7.84 -1.82
N LEU A 63 -7.61 -7.23 -1.18
CA LEU A 63 -7.34 -5.81 -1.26
C LEU A 63 -6.05 -5.58 -2.03
N SER A 64 -6.04 -4.54 -2.85
CA SER A 64 -4.84 -4.05 -3.52
C SER A 64 -4.66 -2.57 -3.21
N THR A 65 -3.42 -2.14 -3.05
CA THR A 65 -3.10 -0.72 -2.88
C THR A 65 -2.04 -0.31 -3.88
N SER A 66 -2.13 0.90 -4.43
CA SER A 66 -1.03 1.48 -5.20
C SER A 66 -0.95 2.99 -5.00
N VAL A 67 0.26 3.53 -5.14
CA VAL A 67 0.55 4.97 -5.10
C VAL A 67 1.41 5.35 -6.30
N ASP A 68 1.06 6.49 -6.89
CA ASP A 68 1.86 7.25 -7.85
C ASP A 68 2.41 8.48 -7.12
N SER A 69 3.69 8.79 -7.34
CA SER A 69 4.34 9.98 -6.78
C SER A 69 5.30 10.57 -7.81
N PRO A 70 4.90 11.65 -8.50
CA PRO A 70 5.77 12.29 -9.50
C PRO A 70 7.09 12.77 -8.90
N GLU A 71 7.06 13.23 -7.64
CA GLU A 71 8.26 13.68 -6.91
C GLU A 71 9.29 12.55 -6.75
N LEU A 72 8.86 11.36 -6.34
CA LEU A 72 9.74 10.19 -6.23
C LEU A 72 10.19 9.69 -7.61
N ILE A 73 9.31 9.70 -8.61
CA ILE A 73 9.66 9.28 -9.98
C ILE A 73 10.77 10.17 -10.55
N VAL A 74 10.66 11.49 -10.38
CA VAL A 74 11.70 12.45 -10.79
C VAL A 74 13.01 12.16 -10.06
N PHE A 75 12.96 11.86 -8.76
CA PHE A 75 14.15 11.49 -8.00
C PHE A 75 14.80 10.19 -8.51
N PHE A 76 14.02 9.14 -8.77
CA PHE A 76 14.53 7.87 -9.29
C PHE A 76 15.17 8.04 -10.66
N ASN A 77 14.55 8.82 -11.55
CA ASN A 77 15.09 9.11 -12.87
C ASN A 77 16.39 9.92 -12.79
N LYS A 78 16.51 10.85 -11.83
CA LYS A 78 17.75 11.59 -11.58
C LYS A 78 18.88 10.68 -11.10
N ILE A 79 18.58 9.71 -10.22
CA ILE A 79 19.57 8.74 -9.73
C ILE A 79 19.97 7.75 -10.81
N ASN A 80 19.02 7.35 -11.66
CA ASN A 80 19.20 6.36 -12.74
C ASN A 80 19.90 5.07 -12.26
N PRO A 81 19.28 4.30 -11.34
CA PRO A 81 19.92 3.15 -10.73
C PRO A 81 20.23 2.04 -11.76
N PRO A 82 21.34 1.29 -11.61
CA PRO A 82 21.74 0.22 -12.52
C PRO A 82 20.95 -1.09 -12.32
N TYR A 83 19.73 -0.99 -11.76
CA TYR A 83 18.86 -2.12 -11.46
C TYR A 83 17.40 -1.76 -11.72
N ARG A 84 16.59 -2.78 -12.00
CA ARG A 84 15.18 -2.60 -12.34
C ARG A 84 14.34 -2.29 -11.11
N SER A 85 13.24 -1.57 -11.34
CA SER A 85 12.19 -1.37 -10.35
C SER A 85 11.50 -2.70 -10.02
N ASN A 86 10.99 -2.83 -8.79
CA ASN A 86 10.08 -3.91 -8.40
C ASN A 86 8.68 -3.77 -9.02
N ASN A 87 8.30 -2.56 -9.40
CA ASN A 87 6.96 -2.22 -9.86
C ASN A 87 6.97 -1.77 -11.34
N PRO A 88 5.82 -1.79 -12.03
CA PRO A 88 5.68 -1.17 -13.34
C PRO A 88 6.03 0.32 -13.32
N GLU A 89 6.39 0.85 -14.49
CA GLU A 89 6.71 2.27 -14.67
C GLU A 89 5.55 3.18 -14.18
N GLY A 90 5.91 4.28 -13.52
CA GLY A 90 4.95 5.21 -12.90
C GLY A 90 4.40 4.79 -11.54
N VAL A 91 4.60 3.55 -11.08
CA VAL A 91 4.02 3.08 -9.81
C VAL A 91 5.10 2.98 -8.73
N VAL A 92 5.09 3.90 -7.77
CA VAL A 92 6.11 3.93 -6.71
C VAL A 92 5.84 2.93 -5.59
N TYR A 93 4.58 2.52 -5.43
CA TYR A 93 4.15 1.50 -4.48
C TYR A 93 2.98 0.70 -5.02
N ALA A 94 3.03 -0.62 -4.85
CA ALA A 94 1.97 -1.54 -5.21
C ALA A 94 1.99 -2.76 -4.28
N MET A 95 0.82 -3.18 -3.80
CA MET A 95 0.68 -4.41 -3.03
C MET A 95 -0.68 -5.07 -3.28
N ASN A 96 -0.72 -6.37 -3.02
CA ASN A 96 -1.95 -7.16 -3.01
C ASN A 96 -1.92 -8.11 -1.80
N THR A 97 -3.00 -8.14 -1.03
CA THR A 97 -3.10 -8.97 0.18
C THR A 97 -3.08 -10.47 -0.11
N SER A 98 -3.40 -10.89 -1.33
CA SER A 98 -3.26 -12.29 -1.74
C SER A 98 -1.79 -12.74 -1.80
N MET A 99 -0.85 -11.80 -1.92
CA MET A 99 0.59 -12.03 -2.02
C MET A 99 1.31 -11.79 -0.68
N GLU A 100 0.58 -11.52 0.41
CA GLU A 100 1.19 -11.42 1.74
C GLU A 100 1.74 -12.78 2.16
N ILE A 101 3.04 -12.82 2.49
CA ILE A 101 3.74 -14.01 2.97
C ILE A 101 3.78 -13.97 4.49
N GLY A 102 3.41 -15.08 5.13
CA GLY A 102 3.29 -15.18 6.58
C GLY A 102 1.91 -14.75 7.05
N PHE A 103 1.80 -13.62 7.75
CA PHE A 103 0.55 -13.16 8.35
C PHE A 103 -0.26 -12.31 7.38
N LYS A 104 -1.36 -12.87 6.85
CA LYS A 104 -2.28 -12.19 5.93
C LYS A 104 -3.20 -11.27 6.70
N SER A 105 -2.82 -10.00 6.83
CA SER A 105 -3.46 -9.07 7.78
C SER A 105 -4.90 -8.70 7.39
N PHE A 106 -5.23 -8.80 6.10
CA PHE A 106 -6.57 -8.52 5.58
C PHE A 106 -7.55 -9.68 5.77
N ALA A 107 -7.07 -10.91 5.62
CA ALA A 107 -7.92 -12.09 5.67
C ALA A 107 -8.14 -12.53 7.13
N PRO A 108 -9.38 -12.82 7.54
CA PRO A 108 -9.63 -13.40 8.86
C PRO A 108 -9.24 -14.89 8.93
N ASN A 109 -8.94 -15.51 7.78
CA ASN A 109 -8.68 -16.94 7.65
C ASN A 109 -7.38 -17.23 6.86
N LEU A 110 -6.92 -18.48 6.89
CA LEU A 110 -5.71 -18.94 6.19
C LEU A 110 -5.84 -18.84 4.65
N GLY A 111 -7.07 -18.82 4.14
CA GLY A 111 -7.39 -18.72 2.71
C GLY A 111 -6.86 -17.44 2.06
N GLY A 112 -6.66 -16.38 2.84
CA GLY A 112 -6.07 -15.13 2.34
C GLY A 112 -7.05 -14.22 1.62
N THR A 113 -8.34 -14.48 1.78
CA THR A 113 -9.44 -13.62 1.33
C THR A 113 -10.40 -13.36 2.48
N VAL A 114 -11.20 -12.32 2.32
CA VAL A 114 -12.39 -12.09 3.13
C VAL A 114 -13.57 -12.74 2.40
N ASP A 115 -14.16 -13.79 2.96
CA ASP A 115 -15.21 -14.57 2.29
C ASP A 115 -16.44 -13.71 1.96
N LEU A 116 -17.15 -14.06 0.88
CA LEU A 116 -18.41 -13.42 0.53
C LEU A 116 -19.46 -13.70 1.62
N PRO A 117 -19.96 -12.69 2.35
CA PRO A 117 -20.98 -12.88 3.37
C PRO A 117 -22.32 -13.35 2.78
N ARG A 118 -23.01 -14.23 3.50
CA ARG A 118 -24.22 -14.93 3.04
C ARG A 118 -25.52 -14.35 3.60
N ASN A 119 -25.44 -13.61 4.71
CA ASN A 119 -26.58 -13.01 5.38
C ASN A 119 -26.24 -11.60 5.90
N GLU A 120 -27.24 -10.90 6.45
CA GLU A 120 -27.10 -9.50 6.90
C GLU A 120 -26.10 -9.35 8.06
N GLU A 121 -26.10 -10.27 9.01
CA GLU A 121 -25.19 -10.23 10.15
C GLU A 121 -23.73 -10.38 9.70
N GLU A 122 -23.47 -11.36 8.82
CA GLU A 122 -22.16 -11.54 8.20
C GLU A 122 -21.74 -10.31 7.41
N ARG A 123 -22.65 -9.70 6.63
CA ARG A 123 -22.32 -8.49 5.86
C ARG A 123 -21.90 -7.33 6.75
N LYS A 124 -22.61 -7.08 7.86
CA LYS A 124 -22.24 -6.03 8.83
C LYS A 124 -20.85 -6.28 9.42
N LYS A 125 -20.59 -7.50 9.90
CA LYS A 125 -19.28 -7.89 10.45
C LYS A 125 -18.16 -7.76 9.42
N THR A 126 -18.41 -8.18 8.18
CA THR A 126 -17.44 -8.08 7.10
C THR A 126 -17.15 -6.63 6.72
N CYS A 127 -18.16 -5.76 6.67
CA CYS A 127 -17.96 -4.32 6.43
C CYS A 127 -17.08 -3.69 7.52
N GLU A 128 -17.39 -3.95 8.78
CA GLU A 128 -16.61 -3.46 9.92
C GLU A 128 -15.16 -3.98 9.90
N TRP A 129 -14.97 -5.26 9.59
CA TRP A 129 -13.64 -5.85 9.45
C TRP A 129 -12.82 -5.17 8.35
N ILE A 130 -13.38 -5.07 7.14
CA ILE A 130 -12.70 -4.43 6.00
C ILE A 130 -12.37 -2.97 6.33
N PHE A 131 -13.33 -2.23 6.89
CA PHE A 131 -13.11 -0.85 7.33
C PHE A 131 -11.95 -0.76 8.32
N THR A 132 -11.94 -1.60 9.36
CA THR A 132 -10.88 -1.62 10.37
C THR A 132 -9.51 -1.87 9.74
N LYS A 133 -9.40 -2.86 8.84
CA LYS A 133 -8.13 -3.16 8.16
C LYS A 133 -7.67 -2.03 7.23
N VAL A 134 -8.60 -1.41 6.50
CA VAL A 134 -8.31 -0.24 5.68
C VAL A 134 -7.81 0.91 6.56
N ARG A 135 -8.55 1.22 7.63
CA ARG A 135 -8.28 2.31 8.56
C ARG A 135 -6.94 2.19 9.25
N ASP A 136 -6.61 1.01 9.74
CA ASP A 136 -5.49 0.81 10.65
C ASP A 136 -4.20 0.42 9.93
N ILE A 137 -4.29 -0.09 8.69
CA ILE A 137 -3.14 -0.66 7.98
C ILE A 137 -2.95 -0.03 6.60
N TYR A 138 -3.93 -0.20 5.71
CA TYR A 138 -3.69 0.05 4.28
C TYR A 138 -3.77 1.53 3.90
N LEU A 139 -4.74 2.26 4.47
CA LEU A 139 -4.89 3.69 4.24
C LEU A 139 -3.71 4.49 4.83
N PRO A 140 -3.26 4.25 6.09
CA PRO A 140 -2.08 4.91 6.62
C PRO A 140 -0.82 4.69 5.77
N ARG A 141 -0.57 3.47 5.28
CA ARG A 141 0.57 3.19 4.41
C ARG A 141 0.55 4.03 3.12
N ALA A 142 -0.61 4.09 2.46
CA ALA A 142 -0.76 4.87 1.24
C ALA A 142 -0.60 6.38 1.51
N ILE A 143 -1.26 6.89 2.55
CA ILE A 143 -1.21 8.31 2.93
C ILE A 143 0.20 8.72 3.35
N ASN A 144 0.89 7.90 4.16
CA ASN A 144 2.25 8.19 4.57
C ASN A 144 3.19 8.33 3.36
N LEU A 145 3.09 7.45 2.37
CA LEU A 145 3.91 7.56 1.17
C LEU A 145 3.51 8.76 0.29
N ILE A 146 2.21 9.01 0.12
CA ILE A 146 1.69 10.17 -0.63
C ILE A 146 2.20 11.47 -0.02
N GLU A 147 2.15 11.59 1.30
CA GLU A 147 2.63 12.76 2.05
C GLU A 147 4.14 12.73 2.30
N LEU A 148 4.83 11.68 1.83
CA LEU A 148 6.26 11.46 1.96
C LEU A 148 6.73 11.57 3.42
N LYS A 149 5.96 10.98 4.34
CA LYS A 149 6.20 10.95 5.77
C LYS A 149 7.36 10.02 6.15
N PRO A 150 8.16 10.35 7.19
CA PRO A 150 9.28 9.49 7.62
C PRO A 150 8.83 8.11 8.10
N GLU A 151 7.59 7.97 8.58
CA GLU A 151 6.97 6.71 8.98
C GLU A 151 6.99 5.65 7.86
N THR A 152 6.97 6.08 6.60
CA THR A 152 7.10 5.19 5.44
C THR A 152 8.38 4.37 5.46
N ILE A 153 9.48 4.84 6.07
CA ILE A 153 10.72 4.07 6.20
C ILE A 153 10.47 2.74 6.93
N LYS A 154 9.67 2.76 8.00
CA LYS A 154 9.30 1.55 8.75
C LYS A 154 8.52 0.58 7.86
N ASP A 155 7.57 1.08 7.08
CA ASP A 155 6.79 0.26 6.15
C ASP A 155 7.67 -0.35 5.05
N ILE A 156 8.66 0.38 4.53
CA ILE A 156 9.62 -0.13 3.53
C ILE A 156 10.48 -1.24 4.14
N ILE A 157 10.98 -1.06 5.36
CA ILE A 157 11.80 -2.10 6.04
C ILE A 157 11.00 -3.39 6.28
N LEU A 158 9.70 -3.25 6.58
CA LEU A 158 8.82 -4.40 6.77
C LEU A 158 8.46 -5.06 5.45
N PHE A 159 8.13 -4.28 4.41
CA PHE A 159 7.58 -4.77 3.14
C PHE A 159 8.27 -4.13 1.91
N PRO A 160 9.57 -4.38 1.72
CA PRO A 160 10.34 -3.68 0.68
C PRO A 160 9.86 -4.02 -0.73
N ASN A 161 9.41 -5.25 -0.96
CA ASN A 161 8.93 -5.68 -2.29
C ASN A 161 7.70 -4.91 -2.80
N TYR A 162 7.02 -4.12 -1.95
CA TYR A 162 5.89 -3.30 -2.38
C TYR A 162 6.33 -1.98 -3.02
N TYR A 163 7.59 -1.57 -2.85
CA TYR A 163 8.09 -0.29 -3.31
C TYR A 163 8.97 -0.46 -4.56
N ALA A 164 8.83 0.47 -5.50
CA ALA A 164 9.56 0.47 -6.78
C ALA A 164 11.08 0.36 -6.58
N TYR A 165 11.62 1.24 -5.75
CA TYR A 165 13.04 1.29 -5.39
C TYR A 165 13.17 1.50 -3.88
N PRO A 166 13.09 0.42 -3.07
CA PRO A 166 12.92 0.51 -1.62
C PRO A 166 13.99 1.36 -0.96
N PHE A 167 15.26 1.09 -1.28
CA PHE A 167 16.40 1.85 -0.77
C PHE A 167 16.37 3.32 -1.20
N LEU A 168 16.09 3.62 -2.47
CA LEU A 168 16.05 5.01 -2.95
C LEU A 168 14.91 5.80 -2.31
N THR A 169 13.76 5.18 -2.05
CA THR A 169 12.67 5.82 -1.31
C THR A 169 13.09 6.16 0.12
N ILE A 170 13.79 5.25 0.82
CA ILE A 170 14.34 5.53 2.15
C ILE A 170 15.31 6.71 2.09
N LEU A 171 16.26 6.69 1.13
CA LEU A 171 17.23 7.75 0.95
C LEU A 171 16.56 9.11 0.73
N TYR A 172 15.53 9.14 -0.12
CA TYR A 172 14.76 10.34 -0.40
C TYR A 172 14.08 10.90 0.85
N LEU A 173 13.41 10.04 1.62
CA LEU A 173 12.71 10.43 2.83
C LEU A 173 13.68 10.94 3.90
N SER A 174 14.81 10.25 4.11
CA SER A 174 15.85 10.70 5.04
C SER A 174 16.37 12.09 4.67
N LYS A 175 16.66 12.32 3.38
CA LYS A 175 17.09 13.63 2.89
C LYS A 175 16.02 14.71 3.08
N LYS A 176 14.79 14.44 2.66
CA LYS A 176 13.68 15.41 2.69
C LYS A 176 13.39 15.91 4.11
N HIS A 177 13.58 15.05 5.11
CA HIS A 177 13.32 15.35 6.52
C HIS A 177 14.58 15.66 7.34
N ASN A 178 15.76 15.79 6.71
CA ASN A 178 17.05 15.96 7.41
C ASN A 178 17.23 14.96 8.56
N ARG A 179 16.82 13.71 8.34
CA ARG A 179 16.78 12.66 9.36
C ARG A 179 17.88 11.64 9.10
N PHE A 180 18.69 11.39 10.12
CA PHE A 180 19.63 10.26 10.12
C PHE A 180 18.90 8.94 10.37
N LEU A 181 19.37 7.88 9.70
CA LEU A 181 18.93 6.52 9.94
C LEU A 181 19.57 6.01 11.23
N THR A 182 18.77 5.38 12.09
CA THR A 182 19.29 4.74 13.30
C THR A 182 20.14 3.52 12.96
N ASP A 183 21.05 3.12 13.86
CA ASP A 183 21.89 1.93 13.67
C ASP A 183 21.05 0.67 13.40
N LYS A 184 19.90 0.54 14.08
CA LYS A 184 18.96 -0.55 13.87
C LYS A 184 18.30 -0.51 12.49
N GLU A 185 17.90 0.68 12.00
CA GLU A 185 17.37 0.83 10.65
C GLU A 185 18.44 0.47 9.62
N MET A 186 19.67 0.96 9.81
CA MET A 186 20.82 0.65 8.96
C MET A 186 21.08 -0.86 8.91
N GLU A 187 21.12 -1.54 10.05
CA GLU A 187 21.30 -2.99 10.12
C GLU A 187 20.22 -3.73 9.30
N LEU A 188 18.95 -3.33 9.46
CA LEU A 188 17.83 -3.94 8.74
C LEU A 188 17.87 -3.66 7.23
N ILE A 189 18.26 -2.44 6.83
CA ILE A 189 18.42 -2.04 5.42
C ILE A 189 19.52 -2.86 4.73
N PHE A 190 20.64 -3.06 5.42
CA PHE A 190 21.78 -3.81 4.90
C PHE A 190 21.66 -5.33 5.06
N SER A 191 20.61 -5.82 5.72
CA SER A 191 20.34 -7.24 5.88
C SER A 191 20.02 -7.92 4.55
N LYS A 192 20.73 -9.01 4.25
CA LYS A 192 20.47 -9.85 3.07
C LYS A 192 19.05 -10.41 3.03
N ARG A 193 18.38 -10.56 4.19
CA ARG A 193 17.03 -11.16 4.29
C ARG A 193 15.94 -10.25 3.75
N LYS A 194 16.15 -8.93 3.74
CA LYS A 194 15.11 -7.95 3.43
C LYS A 194 15.06 -7.56 1.95
N ARG A 195 16.12 -7.77 1.17
CA ARG A 195 16.18 -7.39 -0.27
C ARG A 195 15.79 -5.91 -0.52
N ILE A 196 16.18 -5.01 0.39
CA ILE A 196 15.95 -3.55 0.26
C ILE A 196 16.90 -2.92 -0.76
N LEU A 197 18.15 -3.35 -0.76
CA LEU A 197 19.19 -2.89 -1.70
C LEU A 197 18.97 -3.52 -3.06
N GLY A 198 19.06 -2.72 -4.12
CA GLY A 198 19.06 -3.19 -5.50
C GLY A 198 20.47 -3.54 -5.97
N ASN A 199 21.44 -2.67 -5.70
CA ASN A 199 22.86 -2.92 -5.95
C ASN A 199 23.69 -2.38 -4.78
N LYS A 200 24.27 -3.29 -4.00
CA LYS A 200 24.95 -2.95 -2.74
C LYS A 200 26.07 -1.92 -2.90
N LEU A 201 26.87 -1.98 -3.96
CA LEU A 201 27.97 -1.04 -4.16
C LEU A 201 27.47 0.34 -4.56
N PHE A 202 26.51 0.38 -5.49
CA PHE A 202 25.88 1.62 -5.93
C PHE A 202 25.10 2.30 -4.78
N ASP A 203 24.26 1.54 -4.09
CA ASP A 203 23.40 2.04 -3.01
C ASP A 203 24.23 2.57 -1.83
N LYS A 204 25.36 1.93 -1.50
CA LYS A 204 26.28 2.43 -0.47
C LYS A 204 26.90 3.78 -0.82
N LYS A 205 27.35 3.95 -2.07
CA LYS A 205 27.90 5.24 -2.54
C LYS A 205 26.86 6.36 -2.46
N LEU A 206 25.59 6.05 -2.67
CA LEU A 206 24.52 7.04 -2.54
C LEU A 206 24.33 7.51 -1.10
N LEU A 207 24.60 6.66 -0.08
CA LEU A 207 24.57 7.14 1.31
C LEU A 207 25.59 8.27 1.49
N GLU A 208 26.85 8.05 1.09
CA GLU A 208 27.93 9.04 1.24
C GLU A 208 27.64 10.39 0.55
N ILE A 209 26.81 10.39 -0.49
CA ILE A 209 26.45 11.60 -1.25
C ILE A 209 25.27 12.34 -0.60
N TYR A 210 24.36 11.63 0.06
CA TYR A 210 23.05 12.15 0.44
C TYR A 210 22.80 12.21 1.96
N LEU A 211 23.58 11.51 2.77
CA LEU A 211 23.52 11.45 4.24
C LEU A 211 24.92 11.58 4.83
#